data_AF-A0A846GJ65-F1
#
_entry.id   AF-A0A846GJ65-F1
#
_cell.length_a   1.000
_cell.length_b   1.000
_cell.length_c   1.000
_cell.angle_alpha   90.00
_cell.angle_beta   90.00
_cell.angle_gamma   90.00
#
_symmetry.space_group_name_H-M   'P 1'
#
loop_
_entity.id
_entity.type
_entity.pdbx_description
1 polymer ?
#
loop_
_entity_poly.entity_id
_entity_poly.type
_entity_poly.pdbx_seq_one_letter_code
_entity_poly.pdbx_strand_id
1 'polypeptide(L)'
;MKRSLDALREKARNFLIYSIGTPLIYKLETLITNSSLIGNSTFFDPDKFNWVEELESQWMTIRQELDQVLKYRDSLPNFQDISPDQGQYVSTDNRWKTYGFYGYGIKVKQNCEKCPETTRIIEKIPGMKTAFFSILLPGKHIPEHRGPYKGVIRCLLGLRVPEPKENCRIRVGNDIRYWEEGKTMIFDDSFPHEVWNETDGMRVVLFLDIVRPLRFPVSWINQLFIKVIAWSPYVQDAMANQKKWEERLDKVFARQ
;
A
#
# COMPACT_ATOMS: atom_id res chain seq x y z
N MET A 1 -27.59 31.83 2.26
CA MET A 1 -26.52 32.01 3.28
C MET A 1 -25.67 30.76 3.50
N LYS A 2 -26.22 29.58 3.86
CA LYS A 2 -25.45 28.32 4.06
C LYS A 2 -24.52 27.95 2.90
N ARG A 3 -25.05 27.88 1.67
CA ARG A 3 -24.29 27.60 0.43
C ARG A 3 -23.10 28.54 0.18
N SER A 4 -23.17 29.80 0.64
CA SER A 4 -22.09 30.77 0.47
C SER A 4 -20.97 30.59 1.49
N LEU A 5 -21.31 30.19 2.72
CA LEU A 5 -20.33 29.85 3.75
C LEU A 5 -19.60 28.55 3.42
N ASP A 6 -20.32 27.57 2.87
CA ASP A 6 -19.74 26.28 2.47
C ASP A 6 -18.74 26.47 1.32
N ALA A 7 -19.08 27.29 0.31
CA ALA A 7 -18.17 27.64 -0.78
C ALA A 7 -16.94 28.46 -0.34
N LEU A 8 -17.10 29.35 0.65
CA LEU A 8 -16.00 30.10 1.26
C LEU A 8 -15.07 29.19 2.08
N ARG A 9 -15.63 28.25 2.84
CA ARG A 9 -14.86 27.22 3.55
C ARG A 9 -14.12 26.31 2.59
N GLU A 10 -14.76 25.93 1.49
CA GLU A 10 -14.15 25.09 0.46
C GLU A 10 -13.01 25.82 -0.26
N LYS A 11 -13.18 27.10 -0.61
CA LYS A 11 -12.10 27.95 -1.14
C LYS A 11 -10.97 28.14 -0.15
N ALA A 12 -11.26 28.37 1.13
CA ALA A 12 -10.23 28.51 2.16
C ALA A 12 -9.47 27.20 2.40
N ARG A 13 -10.17 26.06 2.40
CA ARG A 13 -9.60 24.72 2.48
C ARG A 13 -8.70 24.43 1.26
N ASN A 14 -9.20 24.67 0.06
CA ASN A 14 -8.44 24.47 -1.17
C ASN A 14 -7.23 25.42 -1.21
N PHE A 15 -7.39 26.68 -0.80
CA PHE A 15 -6.28 27.62 -0.67
C PHE A 15 -5.25 27.09 0.34
N LEU A 16 -5.62 26.71 1.55
CA LEU A 16 -4.69 26.15 2.55
C LEU A 16 -3.96 24.90 2.06
N ILE A 17 -4.66 23.98 1.40
CA ILE A 17 -4.09 22.75 0.83
C ILE A 17 -3.08 23.07 -0.27
N TYR A 18 -3.46 23.89 -1.26
CA TYR A 18 -2.65 24.13 -2.45
C TYR A 18 -1.59 25.21 -2.29
N SER A 19 -1.83 26.23 -1.45
CA SER A 19 -0.90 27.36 -1.29
C SER A 19 0.08 27.19 -0.13
N ILE A 20 -0.25 26.38 0.89
CA ILE A 20 0.62 26.13 2.05
C ILE A 20 1.01 24.66 2.15
N GLY A 21 0.06 23.73 1.95
CA GLY A 21 0.30 22.30 2.05
C GLY A 21 1.24 21.76 0.96
N THR A 22 0.99 22.07 -0.30
CA THR A 22 1.79 21.57 -1.44
C THR A 22 3.27 22.00 -1.39
N PRO A 23 3.62 23.29 -1.17
CA PRO A 23 5.02 23.69 -1.03
C PRO A 23 5.71 23.09 0.19
N LEU A 24 4.98 22.88 1.30
CA LEU A 24 5.51 22.26 2.50
C LEU A 24 5.84 20.78 2.25
N ILE A 25 4.97 20.05 1.55
CA ILE A 25 5.20 18.65 1.16
C ILE A 25 6.44 18.57 0.26
N TYR A 26 6.57 19.42 -0.77
CA TYR A 26 7.75 19.40 -1.64
C TYR A 26 9.06 19.71 -0.90
N LYS A 27 9.05 20.65 0.03
CA LYS A 27 10.22 20.91 0.90
C LYS A 27 10.54 19.70 1.76
N LEU A 28 9.53 19.07 2.34
CA LEU A 28 9.71 17.85 3.14
C LEU A 28 10.24 16.69 2.29
N GLU A 29 9.73 16.49 1.07
CA GLU A 29 10.24 15.49 0.13
C GLU A 29 11.71 15.75 -0.23
N THR A 30 12.09 17.02 -0.42
CA THR A 30 13.50 17.40 -0.68
C THR A 30 14.39 17.05 0.53
N LEU A 31 13.94 17.36 1.74
CA LEU A 31 14.66 17.00 2.97
C LEU A 31 14.79 15.48 3.15
N ILE A 32 13.71 14.75 2.88
CA ILE A 32 13.67 13.28 2.92
C ILE A 32 14.65 12.70 1.91
N THR A 33 14.67 13.23 0.69
CA THR A 33 15.58 12.81 -0.38
C THR A 33 17.03 12.94 0.06
N ASN A 34 17.42 14.12 0.55
CA ASN A 34 18.79 14.42 0.95
C ASN A 34 19.23 13.64 2.22
N SER A 35 18.27 13.24 3.05
CA SER A 35 18.53 12.54 4.31
C SER A 35 18.38 11.02 4.19
N SER A 36 18.00 10.49 3.04
CA SER A 36 17.75 9.06 2.85
C SER A 36 19.04 8.25 2.93
N LEU A 37 19.01 7.17 3.74
CA LEU A 37 20.14 6.26 3.88
C LEU A 37 20.23 5.23 2.76
N ILE A 38 19.15 5.06 2.00
CA ILE A 38 19.04 4.10 0.88
C ILE A 38 19.17 4.78 -0.49
N GLY A 39 19.42 6.09 -0.51
CA GLY A 39 19.49 6.90 -1.74
C GLY A 39 18.11 7.31 -2.27
N ASN A 40 18.09 7.74 -3.53
CA ASN A 40 16.90 8.20 -4.24
C ASN A 40 16.84 7.56 -5.62
N SER A 41 16.32 6.33 -5.67
CA SER A 41 16.18 5.54 -6.89
C SER A 41 14.73 5.10 -7.05
N THR A 42 14.34 4.76 -8.28
CA THR A 42 13.04 4.14 -8.60
C THR A 42 12.90 2.80 -7.88
N PHE A 43 13.87 1.91 -8.05
CA PHE A 43 13.97 0.62 -7.38
C PHE A 43 15.17 0.57 -6.43
N PHE A 44 15.02 -0.18 -5.34
CA PHE A 44 16.10 -0.47 -4.40
C PHE A 44 16.47 -1.95 -4.48
N ASP A 45 17.75 -2.21 -4.29
CA ASP A 45 18.29 -3.56 -4.15
C ASP A 45 17.79 -4.19 -2.84
N PRO A 46 17.04 -5.31 -2.88
CA PRO A 46 16.52 -5.96 -1.68
C PRO A 46 17.60 -6.37 -0.66
N ASP A 47 18.82 -6.65 -1.11
CA ASP A 47 19.95 -7.06 -0.24
C ASP A 47 20.39 -5.96 0.74
N LYS A 48 19.98 -4.71 0.50
CA LYS A 48 20.21 -3.60 1.44
C LYS A 48 19.33 -3.66 2.68
N PHE A 49 18.35 -4.56 2.72
CA PHE A 49 17.38 -4.68 3.79
C PHE A 49 17.52 -6.04 4.46
N ASN A 50 18.12 -6.08 5.64
CA ASN A 50 18.45 -7.30 6.39
C ASN A 50 17.26 -8.20 6.78
N TRP A 51 16.02 -7.71 6.64
CA TRP A 51 14.80 -8.47 6.91
C TRP A 51 14.21 -9.14 5.66
N VAL A 52 14.72 -8.83 4.47
CA VAL A 52 14.19 -9.37 3.20
C VAL A 52 14.39 -10.87 3.12
N GLU A 53 15.58 -11.37 3.45
CA GLU A 53 15.88 -12.81 3.38
C GLU A 53 14.93 -13.63 4.25
N GLU A 54 14.65 -13.18 5.48
CA GLU A 54 13.70 -13.84 6.37
C GLU A 54 12.28 -13.80 5.78
N LEU A 55 11.84 -12.65 5.24
CA LEU A 55 10.54 -12.51 4.59
C LEU A 55 10.39 -13.44 3.38
N GLU A 56 11.38 -13.45 2.49
CA GLU A 56 11.41 -14.34 1.32
C GLU A 56 11.41 -15.81 1.78
N SER A 57 12.21 -16.20 2.78
CA SER A 57 12.24 -17.59 3.26
C SER A 57 10.88 -18.11 3.77
N GLN A 58 9.98 -17.22 4.16
CA GLN A 58 8.66 -17.54 4.71
C GLN A 58 7.52 -17.33 3.69
N TRP A 59 7.82 -17.04 2.42
CA TRP A 59 6.81 -16.69 1.42
C TRP A 59 5.74 -17.78 1.24
N MET A 60 6.13 -19.06 1.32
CA MET A 60 5.20 -20.20 1.21
C MET A 60 4.25 -20.28 2.41
N THR A 61 4.71 -19.95 3.62
CA THR A 61 3.86 -19.87 4.82
C THR A 61 2.78 -18.80 4.65
N ILE A 62 3.19 -17.63 4.16
CA ILE A 62 2.26 -16.53 3.84
C ILE A 62 1.29 -16.95 2.74
N ARG A 63 1.79 -17.66 1.71
CA ARG A 63 1.00 -18.17 0.59
C ARG A 63 -0.09 -19.14 1.03
N GLN A 64 0.17 -20.01 2.02
CA GLN A 64 -0.82 -20.95 2.53
C GLN A 64 -2.02 -20.26 3.17
N GLU A 65 -1.79 -19.21 3.96
CA GLU A 65 -2.89 -18.41 4.55
C GLU A 65 -3.62 -17.58 3.48
N LEU A 66 -2.88 -17.01 2.52
CA LEU A 66 -3.47 -16.35 1.37
C LEU A 66 -4.40 -17.29 0.60
N ASP A 67 -4.03 -18.55 0.38
CA ASP A 67 -4.88 -19.51 -0.33
C ASP A 67 -6.19 -19.80 0.41
N GLN A 68 -6.22 -19.70 1.75
CA GLN A 68 -7.49 -19.76 2.50
C GLN A 68 -8.34 -18.51 2.28
N VAL A 69 -7.73 -17.32 2.29
CA VAL A 69 -8.41 -16.04 2.00
C VAL A 69 -9.01 -16.04 0.59
N LEU A 70 -8.26 -16.55 -0.40
CA LEU A 70 -8.66 -16.56 -1.81
C LEU A 70 -9.88 -17.44 -2.11
N LYS A 71 -10.25 -18.39 -1.23
CA LYS A 71 -11.52 -19.12 -1.33
C LYS A 71 -12.74 -18.18 -1.33
N TYR A 72 -12.58 -16.98 -0.78
CA TYR A 72 -13.61 -15.96 -0.65
C TYR A 72 -13.28 -14.70 -1.44
N ARG A 73 -12.42 -14.81 -2.46
CA ARG A 73 -11.93 -13.70 -3.29
C ARG A 73 -13.04 -12.73 -3.71
N ASP A 74 -14.18 -13.25 -4.15
CA ASP A 74 -15.26 -12.41 -4.69
C ASP A 74 -15.98 -11.59 -3.62
N SER A 75 -15.91 -12.04 -2.35
CA SER A 75 -16.41 -11.33 -1.18
C SER A 75 -15.44 -10.28 -0.63
N LEU A 76 -14.18 -10.27 -1.10
CA LEU A 76 -13.19 -9.29 -0.66
C LEU A 76 -13.54 -7.88 -1.14
N PRO A 77 -13.25 -6.84 -0.33
CA PRO A 77 -13.45 -5.46 -0.74
C PRO A 77 -12.58 -5.12 -1.96
N ASN A 78 -13.08 -4.25 -2.82
CA ASN A 78 -12.24 -3.60 -3.81
C ASN A 78 -11.41 -2.50 -3.14
N PHE A 79 -10.28 -2.15 -3.72
CA PHE A 79 -9.41 -1.09 -3.18
C PHE A 79 -10.17 0.23 -2.96
N GLN A 80 -10.99 0.64 -3.93
CA GLN A 80 -11.80 1.86 -3.84
C GLN A 80 -12.89 1.81 -2.77
N ASP A 81 -13.32 0.62 -2.32
CA ASP A 81 -14.30 0.50 -1.24
C ASP A 81 -13.66 0.79 0.13
N ILE A 82 -12.34 0.59 0.24
CA ILE A 82 -11.56 0.89 1.44
C ILE A 82 -11.05 2.33 1.40
N SER A 83 -10.43 2.73 0.29
CA SER A 83 -9.83 4.06 0.12
C SER A 83 -10.44 4.82 -1.06
N PRO A 84 -11.68 5.34 -0.95
CA PRO A 84 -12.38 6.01 -2.05
C PRO A 84 -11.59 7.17 -2.65
N ASP A 85 -10.94 7.98 -1.81
CA ASP A 85 -10.16 9.16 -2.22
C ASP A 85 -8.97 8.82 -3.13
N GLN A 86 -8.28 7.70 -2.87
CA GLN A 86 -7.25 7.19 -3.78
C GLN A 86 -7.89 6.49 -4.98
N GLY A 87 -8.91 5.66 -4.71
CA GLY A 87 -9.60 4.82 -5.68
C GLY A 87 -10.07 5.58 -6.92
N GLN A 88 -10.55 6.81 -6.76
CA GLN A 88 -10.99 7.68 -7.86
C GLN A 88 -9.96 7.85 -8.99
N TYR A 89 -8.66 7.77 -8.67
CA TYR A 89 -7.58 8.00 -9.63
C TYR A 89 -6.91 6.71 -10.10
N VAL A 90 -6.97 5.64 -9.29
CA VAL A 90 -6.19 4.41 -9.51
C VAL A 90 -7.05 3.20 -9.90
N SER A 91 -8.37 3.27 -9.76
CA SER A 91 -9.25 2.16 -10.10
C SER A 91 -10.67 2.61 -10.49
N THR A 92 -11.08 2.26 -11.70
CA THR A 92 -12.46 2.46 -12.19
C THR A 92 -13.26 1.16 -12.27
N ASP A 93 -12.71 0.05 -11.81
CA ASP A 93 -13.31 -1.29 -11.90
C ASP A 93 -13.16 -2.08 -10.58
N ASN A 94 -13.75 -3.29 -10.55
CA ASN A 94 -13.73 -4.18 -9.40
C ASN A 94 -12.64 -5.28 -9.50
N ARG A 95 -11.58 -5.03 -10.28
CA ARG A 95 -10.52 -6.01 -10.56
C ARG A 95 -9.29 -5.85 -9.66
N TRP A 96 -9.35 -4.94 -8.68
CA TRP A 96 -8.34 -4.83 -7.63
C TRP A 96 -8.97 -5.07 -6.26
N LYS A 97 -8.68 -6.24 -5.68
CA LYS A 97 -9.14 -6.67 -4.36
C LYS A 97 -8.05 -6.51 -3.32
N THR A 98 -8.45 -6.28 -2.06
CA THR A 98 -7.53 -6.13 -0.93
C THR A 98 -7.96 -6.94 0.28
N TYR A 99 -6.97 -7.47 1.01
CA TYR A 99 -7.18 -8.05 2.34
C TYR A 99 -6.19 -7.43 3.33
N GLY A 100 -6.67 -6.49 4.16
CA GLY A 100 -5.84 -5.63 5.00
C GLY A 100 -5.42 -6.25 6.33
N PHE A 101 -4.16 -6.08 6.70
CA PHE A 101 -3.61 -6.40 8.02
C PHE A 101 -3.31 -5.14 8.84
N TYR A 102 -2.70 -4.14 8.20
CA TYR A 102 -2.38 -2.85 8.82
C TYR A 102 -2.62 -1.72 7.84
N GLY A 103 -3.13 -0.60 8.34
CA GLY A 103 -3.14 0.69 7.64
C GLY A 103 -2.47 1.76 8.49
N TYR A 104 -1.34 2.31 8.05
CA TYR A 104 -0.59 3.35 8.79
C TYR A 104 -0.29 3.01 10.27
N GLY A 105 -0.08 1.73 10.57
CA GLY A 105 0.20 1.21 11.91
C GLY A 105 -1.04 0.82 12.72
N ILE A 106 -2.25 1.02 12.17
CA ILE A 106 -3.51 0.59 12.78
C ILE A 106 -3.77 -0.86 12.35
N LYS A 107 -3.83 -1.77 13.32
CA LYS A 107 -4.01 -3.21 13.11
C LYS A 107 -5.46 -3.55 12.81
N VAL A 108 -5.68 -4.33 11.76
CA VAL A 108 -6.94 -4.99 11.44
C VAL A 108 -6.98 -6.33 12.17
N LYS A 109 -7.52 -6.31 13.40
CA LYS A 109 -7.38 -7.43 14.34
C LYS A 109 -7.93 -8.75 13.78
N GLN A 110 -9.13 -8.73 13.21
CA GLN A 110 -9.82 -9.93 12.74
C GLN A 110 -9.06 -10.60 11.59
N ASN A 111 -8.56 -9.82 10.63
CA ASN A 111 -7.78 -10.38 9.53
C ASN A 111 -6.43 -10.92 10.01
N CYS A 112 -5.80 -10.25 10.95
CA CYS A 112 -4.58 -10.75 11.59
C CYS A 112 -4.79 -12.07 12.34
N GLU A 113 -5.94 -12.24 13.01
CA GLU A 113 -6.30 -13.50 13.69
C GLU A 113 -6.57 -14.64 12.71
N LYS A 114 -7.01 -14.34 11.48
CA LYS A 114 -7.21 -15.32 10.41
C LYS A 114 -5.93 -15.67 9.65
N CYS A 115 -4.92 -14.81 9.71
CA CYS A 115 -3.59 -15.05 9.14
C CYS A 115 -2.49 -14.82 10.20
N PRO A 116 -2.46 -15.66 11.26
CA PRO A 116 -1.53 -15.48 12.37
C PRO A 116 -0.05 -15.58 11.95
N GLU A 117 0.30 -16.46 11.00
CA GLU A 117 1.69 -16.59 10.56
C GLU A 117 2.13 -15.38 9.73
N THR A 118 1.30 -14.94 8.78
CA THR A 118 1.56 -13.71 8.02
C THR A 118 1.73 -12.53 8.97
N THR A 119 0.85 -12.41 9.98
CA THR A 119 0.95 -11.35 11.00
C THR A 119 2.26 -11.42 11.77
N ARG A 120 2.64 -12.60 12.26
CA ARG A 120 3.90 -12.82 12.99
C ARG A 120 5.13 -12.44 12.13
N ILE A 121 5.09 -12.71 10.83
CA ILE A 121 6.19 -12.39 9.90
C ILE A 121 6.27 -10.88 9.64
N ILE A 122 5.16 -10.23 9.28
CA ILE A 122 5.17 -8.80 8.94
C ILE A 122 5.45 -7.89 10.14
N GLU A 123 5.08 -8.31 11.37
CA GLU A 123 5.36 -7.54 12.59
C GLU A 123 6.86 -7.51 12.96
N LYS A 124 7.67 -8.42 12.40
CA LYS A 124 9.14 -8.37 12.55
C LYS A 124 9.81 -7.33 11.66
N ILE A 125 9.12 -6.84 10.63
CA ILE A 125 9.71 -5.90 9.66
C ILE A 125 9.82 -4.52 10.31
N PRO A 126 11.05 -3.97 10.46
CA PRO A 126 11.26 -2.72 11.17
C PRO A 126 10.58 -1.56 10.43
N GLY A 127 9.68 -0.87 11.13
CA GLY A 127 9.01 0.30 10.58
C GLY A 127 7.91 -0.03 9.56
N MET A 128 7.43 -1.26 9.46
CA MET A 128 6.21 -1.57 8.69
C MET A 128 5.02 -0.75 9.22
N LYS A 129 4.27 -0.15 8.29
CA LYS A 129 3.08 0.67 8.60
C LYS A 129 1.83 0.17 7.92
N THR A 130 1.94 -0.26 6.67
CA THR A 130 0.81 -0.78 5.91
C THR A 130 1.15 -2.17 5.45
N ALA A 131 0.20 -3.09 5.57
CA ALA A 131 0.34 -4.44 5.07
C ALA A 131 -1.00 -4.99 4.60
N PHE A 132 -1.06 -5.54 3.39
CA PHE A 132 -2.25 -6.21 2.86
C PHE A 132 -1.92 -7.16 1.72
N PHE A 133 -2.77 -8.16 1.47
CA PHE A 133 -2.73 -8.88 0.20
C PHE A 133 -3.35 -8.03 -0.90
N SER A 134 -2.54 -7.68 -1.91
CA SER A 134 -2.96 -6.91 -3.08
C SER A 134 -3.20 -7.86 -4.24
N ILE A 135 -4.45 -7.96 -4.68
CA ILE A 135 -4.92 -8.96 -5.63
C ILE A 135 -5.40 -8.24 -6.90
N LEU A 136 -4.68 -8.41 -8.01
CA LEU A 136 -5.13 -7.94 -9.32
C LEU A 136 -5.69 -9.10 -10.12
N LEU A 137 -6.95 -8.96 -10.53
CA LEU A 137 -7.62 -9.90 -11.42
C LEU A 137 -7.13 -9.70 -12.87
N PRO A 138 -7.42 -10.66 -13.77
CA PRO A 138 -7.06 -10.58 -15.18
C PRO A 138 -7.49 -9.27 -15.86
N GLY A 139 -6.61 -8.74 -16.70
CA GLY A 139 -6.80 -7.49 -17.45
C GLY A 139 -6.81 -6.21 -16.59
N LYS A 140 -6.46 -6.27 -15.30
CA LYS A 140 -6.42 -5.06 -14.47
C LYS A 140 -5.25 -4.16 -14.87
N HIS A 141 -5.57 -2.89 -15.10
CA HIS A 141 -4.62 -1.82 -15.26
C HIS A 141 -4.82 -0.79 -14.15
N ILE A 142 -3.73 -0.40 -13.48
CA ILE A 142 -3.69 0.73 -12.56
C ILE A 142 -2.94 1.83 -13.30
N PRO A 143 -3.61 2.95 -13.64
CA PRO A 143 -3.02 4.04 -14.42
C PRO A 143 -1.85 4.69 -13.67
N GLU A 144 -1.07 5.48 -14.40
CA GLU A 144 0.07 6.20 -13.82
C GLU A 144 -0.39 7.10 -12.65
N HIS A 145 0.27 6.93 -11.51
CA HIS A 145 0.02 7.72 -10.31
C HIS A 145 1.30 7.87 -9.49
N ARG A 146 1.25 8.69 -8.44
CA ARG A 146 2.31 8.81 -7.43
C ARG A 146 1.74 8.50 -6.05
N GLY A 147 2.56 7.88 -5.24
CA GLY A 147 2.34 7.75 -3.81
C GLY A 147 2.23 9.13 -3.15
N PRO A 148 1.39 9.27 -2.12
CA PRO A 148 1.13 10.57 -1.50
C PRO A 148 2.31 11.09 -0.66
N TYR A 149 3.28 10.24 -0.32
CA TYR A 149 4.32 10.61 0.63
C TYR A 149 5.63 9.80 0.51
N LYS A 150 6.74 10.48 0.19
CA LYS A 150 8.09 9.89 0.06
C LYS A 150 8.68 9.32 1.35
N GLY A 151 8.11 9.58 2.52
CA GLY A 151 8.65 9.12 3.81
C GLY A 151 8.47 7.63 4.08
N VAL A 152 7.81 6.90 3.19
CA VAL A 152 7.78 5.44 3.16
C VAL A 152 8.45 4.92 1.87
N ILE A 153 8.78 3.64 1.88
CA ILE A 153 9.12 2.85 0.69
C ILE A 153 8.13 1.69 0.57
N ARG A 154 7.89 1.24 -0.65
CA ARG A 154 7.00 0.14 -0.94
C ARG A 154 7.78 -1.13 -1.19
N CYS A 155 7.43 -2.20 -0.49
CA CYS A 155 7.94 -3.55 -0.71
C CYS A 155 6.78 -4.45 -1.12
N LEU A 156 6.93 -5.16 -2.24
CA LEU A 156 5.96 -6.13 -2.74
C LEU A 156 6.62 -7.50 -2.84
N LEU A 157 6.17 -8.46 -2.03
CA LEU A 157 6.58 -9.87 -2.15
C LEU A 157 5.63 -10.59 -3.11
N GLY A 158 6.14 -11.21 -4.17
CA GLY A 158 5.37 -12.05 -5.08
C GLY A 158 4.83 -13.29 -4.38
N LEU A 159 3.50 -13.46 -4.34
CA LEU A 159 2.86 -14.64 -3.75
C LEU A 159 2.15 -15.51 -4.79
N ARG A 160 1.59 -14.89 -5.83
CA ARG A 160 1.06 -15.57 -7.01
C ARG A 160 1.36 -14.73 -8.23
N VAL A 161 2.10 -15.26 -9.18
CA VAL A 161 2.46 -14.52 -10.40
C VAL A 161 1.97 -15.31 -11.61
N PRO A 162 1.05 -14.75 -12.42
CA PRO A 162 0.56 -15.44 -13.60
C PRO A 162 1.58 -15.39 -14.75
N GLU A 163 1.53 -16.41 -15.62
CA GLU A 163 2.36 -16.49 -16.82
C GLU A 163 1.63 -15.97 -18.07
N PRO A 164 2.35 -15.41 -19.06
CA PRO A 164 3.78 -15.07 -19.00
C PRO A 164 3.99 -13.87 -18.08
N LYS A 165 4.97 -13.95 -17.16
CA LYS A 165 5.20 -12.89 -16.16
C LYS A 165 5.48 -11.52 -16.77
N GLU A 166 5.95 -11.44 -18.01
CA GLU A 166 6.22 -10.19 -18.73
C GLU A 166 4.95 -9.36 -18.99
N ASN A 167 3.80 -10.03 -19.09
CA ASN A 167 2.48 -9.39 -19.20
C ASN A 167 1.94 -8.93 -17.84
N CYS A 168 2.65 -9.25 -16.76
CA CYS A 168 2.40 -8.76 -15.42
C CYS A 168 3.59 -7.89 -14.98
N ARG A 169 3.49 -6.57 -15.21
CA ARG A 169 4.59 -5.63 -15.01
C ARG A 169 4.22 -4.40 -14.20
N ILE A 170 5.24 -3.78 -13.63
CA ILE A 170 5.18 -2.44 -13.05
C ILE A 170 6.23 -1.55 -13.70
N ARG A 171 5.87 -0.31 -13.98
CA ARG A 171 6.80 0.76 -14.35
C ARG A 171 6.91 1.73 -13.19
N VAL A 172 8.13 2.13 -12.82
CA VAL A 172 8.41 3.18 -11.83
C VAL A 172 9.41 4.15 -12.47
N GLY A 173 8.99 5.39 -12.72
CA GLY A 173 9.70 6.30 -13.61
C GLY A 173 9.79 5.70 -15.02
N ASN A 174 11.01 5.45 -15.49
CA ASN A 174 11.28 4.83 -16.79
C ASN A 174 11.64 3.34 -16.67
N ASP A 175 11.77 2.82 -15.46
CA ASP A 175 12.23 1.46 -15.23
C ASP A 175 11.04 0.49 -15.15
N ILE A 176 11.12 -0.62 -15.89
CA ILE A 176 10.11 -1.69 -15.89
C ILE A 176 10.66 -2.90 -15.15
N ARG A 177 9.84 -3.48 -14.28
CA ARG A 177 10.14 -4.74 -13.57
C ARG A 177 8.94 -5.68 -13.63
N TYR A 178 9.22 -6.95 -13.41
CA TYR A 178 8.27 -8.05 -13.40
C TYR A 178 8.31 -8.73 -12.04
N TRP A 179 7.22 -9.39 -11.65
CA TRP A 179 7.19 -10.14 -10.39
C TRP A 179 7.76 -11.54 -10.55
N GLU A 180 8.22 -12.09 -9.43
CA GLU A 180 8.61 -13.50 -9.28
C GLU A 180 8.07 -13.99 -7.93
N GLU A 181 7.55 -15.22 -7.90
CA GLU A 181 7.04 -15.80 -6.66
C GLU A 181 8.17 -16.00 -5.65
N GLY A 182 7.91 -15.63 -4.40
CA GLY A 182 8.89 -15.68 -3.33
C GLY A 182 9.95 -14.58 -3.36
N LYS A 183 9.91 -13.66 -4.34
CA LYS A 183 10.84 -12.53 -4.44
C LYS A 183 10.21 -11.20 -4.13
N THR A 184 10.99 -10.35 -3.45
CA THR A 184 10.62 -9.01 -3.08
C THR A 184 11.04 -8.00 -4.15
N MET A 185 10.17 -7.03 -4.38
CA MET A 185 10.44 -5.85 -5.19
C MET A 185 10.26 -4.62 -4.31
N ILE A 186 11.32 -3.84 -4.12
CA ILE A 186 11.31 -2.64 -3.28
C ILE A 186 11.50 -1.41 -4.16
N PHE A 187 10.59 -0.44 -4.04
CA PHE A 187 10.60 0.77 -4.86
C PHE A 187 10.09 1.98 -4.11
N ASP A 188 10.40 3.14 -4.67
CA ASP A 188 9.93 4.43 -4.20
C ASP A 188 8.67 4.80 -4.97
N ASP A 189 7.51 4.62 -4.34
CA ASP A 189 6.21 4.92 -4.95
C ASP A 189 5.97 6.43 -5.11
N SER A 190 6.83 7.29 -4.57
CA SER A 190 6.82 8.73 -4.89
C SER A 190 7.34 9.02 -6.30
N PHE A 191 7.88 8.07 -7.06
CA PHE A 191 8.04 8.24 -8.50
C PHE A 191 6.72 7.90 -9.22
N PRO A 192 6.41 8.54 -10.37
CA PRO A 192 5.28 8.13 -11.20
C PRO A 192 5.37 6.64 -11.52
N HIS A 193 4.30 5.89 -11.26
CA HIS A 193 4.30 4.46 -11.45
C HIS A 193 2.95 3.95 -11.95
N GLU A 194 3.00 2.86 -12.70
CA GLU A 194 1.88 2.29 -13.44
C GLU A 194 1.99 0.76 -13.44
N VAL A 195 0.86 0.05 -13.36
CA VAL A 195 0.83 -1.39 -13.10
C VAL A 195 -0.13 -2.08 -14.06
N TRP A 196 0.30 -3.18 -14.66
CA TRP A 196 -0.51 -3.98 -15.58
C TRP A 196 -0.54 -5.44 -15.16
N ASN A 197 -1.72 -6.04 -15.25
CA ASN A 197 -1.92 -7.48 -15.30
C ASN A 197 -2.66 -7.81 -16.60
N GLU A 198 -1.93 -7.95 -17.70
CA GLU A 198 -2.45 -8.30 -19.03
C GLU A 198 -2.47 -9.82 -19.27
N THR A 199 -2.44 -10.60 -18.18
CA THR A 199 -2.58 -12.06 -18.23
C THR A 199 -4.03 -12.50 -17.99
N ASP A 200 -4.30 -13.78 -18.25
CA ASP A 200 -5.56 -14.44 -17.88
C ASP A 200 -5.56 -14.95 -16.42
N GLY A 201 -4.45 -14.76 -15.69
CA GLY A 201 -4.29 -15.18 -14.32
C GLY A 201 -4.38 -14.03 -13.31
N MET A 202 -4.57 -14.40 -12.05
CA MET A 202 -4.61 -13.44 -10.94
C MET A 202 -3.20 -13.25 -10.37
N ARG A 203 -2.79 -11.99 -10.22
CA ARG A 203 -1.54 -11.62 -9.56
C ARG A 203 -1.78 -11.23 -8.12
N VAL A 204 -1.09 -11.88 -7.19
CA VAL A 204 -1.14 -11.54 -5.77
C VAL A 204 0.25 -11.23 -5.24
N VAL A 205 0.35 -10.10 -4.54
CA VAL A 205 1.54 -9.73 -3.77
C VAL A 205 1.15 -9.46 -2.31
N LEU A 206 2.06 -9.73 -1.39
CA LEU A 206 2.01 -9.09 -0.08
C LEU A 206 2.57 -7.68 -0.25
N PHE A 207 1.69 -6.70 -0.09
CA PHE A 207 2.02 -5.28 -0.16
C PHE A 207 2.44 -4.81 1.23
N LEU A 208 3.56 -4.08 1.30
CA LEU A 208 4.08 -3.49 2.51
C LEU A 208 4.51 -2.03 2.25
N ASP A 209 4.06 -1.09 3.09
CA ASP A 209 4.72 0.22 3.19
C ASP A 209 5.57 0.25 4.47
N ILE A 210 6.83 0.62 4.32
CA ILE A 210 7.85 0.61 5.37
C ILE A 210 8.42 2.01 5.52
N VAL A 211 8.62 2.49 6.76
CA VAL A 211 9.23 3.80 6.99
C VAL A 211 10.59 3.87 6.30
N ARG A 212 10.79 4.90 5.47
CA ARG A 212 12.06 5.13 4.80
C ARG A 212 13.19 5.32 5.83
N PRO A 213 14.30 4.59 5.71
CA PRO A 213 15.50 4.84 6.51
C PRO A 213 16.08 6.24 6.23
N LEU A 214 16.17 7.06 7.28
CA LEU A 214 16.56 8.47 7.21
C LEU A 214 17.57 8.80 8.31
N ARG A 215 18.42 9.80 8.06
CA ARG A 215 19.33 10.38 9.07
C ARG A 215 18.55 11.23 10.08
N PHE A 216 19.01 11.26 11.33
CA PHE A 216 18.54 12.22 12.33
C PHE A 216 18.94 13.66 11.90
N PRO A 217 18.09 14.70 12.09
CA PRO A 217 16.79 14.67 12.76
C PRO A 217 15.59 14.34 11.86
N VAL A 218 15.80 14.21 10.55
CA VAL A 218 14.71 14.03 9.57
C VAL A 218 13.95 12.72 9.79
N SER A 219 14.61 11.67 10.27
CA SER A 219 13.94 10.42 10.68
C SER A 219 12.86 10.63 11.74
N TRP A 220 13.12 11.48 12.74
CA TRP A 220 12.15 11.78 13.80
C TRP A 220 10.97 12.60 13.27
N ILE A 221 11.27 13.61 12.43
CA ILE A 221 10.24 14.42 11.75
C ILE A 221 9.35 13.51 10.88
N ASN A 222 9.95 12.60 10.12
CA ASN A 222 9.21 11.65 9.28
C ASN A 222 8.27 10.77 10.12
N GLN A 223 8.75 10.22 11.24
CA GLN A 223 7.92 9.40 12.14
C GLN A 223 6.74 10.19 12.71
N LEU A 224 6.95 11.45 13.09
CA LEU A 224 5.88 12.32 13.55
C LEU A 224 4.87 12.59 12.43
N PHE A 225 5.34 12.89 11.22
CA PHE A 225 4.47 13.16 10.08
C PHE A 225 3.63 11.94 9.69
N ILE A 226 4.20 10.73 9.70
CA ILE A 226 3.46 9.48 9.46
C ILE A 226 2.36 9.29 10.52
N LYS A 227 2.62 9.61 11.80
CA LYS A 227 1.60 9.57 12.86
C LYS A 227 0.48 10.59 12.61
N VAL A 228 0.82 11.78 12.15
CA VAL A 228 -0.17 12.81 11.78
C VAL A 228 -1.03 12.33 10.61
N ILE A 229 -0.44 11.72 9.58
CA ILE A 229 -1.19 11.10 8.48
C ILE A 229 -2.10 10.00 9.02
N ALA A 230 -1.61 9.14 9.91
CA ALA A 230 -2.42 8.07 10.51
C ALA A 230 -3.66 8.60 11.25
N TRP A 231 -3.58 9.78 11.85
CA TRP A 231 -4.70 10.43 12.56
C TRP A 231 -5.59 11.29 11.66
N SER A 232 -5.21 11.48 10.40
CA SER A 232 -6.00 12.28 9.46
C SER A 232 -7.33 11.60 9.13
N PRO A 233 -8.39 12.37 8.82
CA PRO A 233 -9.66 11.80 8.35
C PRO A 233 -9.48 10.84 7.17
N TYR A 234 -8.53 11.15 6.29
CA TYR A 234 -8.14 10.33 5.16
C TYR A 234 -7.83 8.87 5.53
N VAL A 235 -7.04 8.64 6.58
CA VAL A 235 -6.73 7.28 7.06
C VAL A 235 -7.86 6.74 7.93
N GLN A 236 -8.44 7.56 8.80
CA GLN A 236 -9.48 7.11 9.74
C GLN A 236 -10.75 6.64 9.02
N ASP A 237 -11.15 7.32 7.95
CA ASP A 237 -12.30 6.93 7.13
C ASP A 237 -12.02 5.62 6.39
N ALA A 238 -10.79 5.44 5.87
CA ALA A 238 -10.38 4.18 5.26
C ALA A 238 -10.42 3.02 6.27
N MET A 239 -9.98 3.25 7.51
CA MET A 239 -10.06 2.27 8.60
C MET A 239 -11.50 1.99 9.05
N ALA A 240 -12.37 3.00 9.05
CA ALA A 240 -13.80 2.78 9.31
C ALA A 240 -14.46 1.94 8.21
N ASN A 241 -14.08 2.14 6.94
CA ASN A 241 -14.56 1.33 5.82
C ASN A 241 -14.04 -0.11 5.90
N GLN A 242 -12.75 -0.27 6.22
CA GLN A 242 -12.09 -1.56 6.45
C GLN A 242 -12.82 -2.36 7.54
N LYS A 243 -13.13 -1.72 8.68
CA LYS A 243 -13.92 -2.34 9.76
C LYS A 243 -15.31 -2.80 9.30
N LYS A 244 -16.03 -1.99 8.53
CA LYS A 244 -17.36 -2.38 7.99
C LYS A 244 -17.27 -3.61 7.08
N TRP A 245 -16.16 -3.75 6.34
CA TRP A 245 -15.93 -4.91 5.49
C TRP A 245 -15.53 -6.15 6.27
N GLU A 246 -14.76 -6.01 7.35
CA GLU A 246 -14.44 -7.13 8.25
C GLU A 246 -15.72 -7.75 8.83
N GLU A 247 -16.64 -6.94 9.34
CA GLU A 247 -17.92 -7.42 9.88
C GLU A 247 -18.76 -8.20 8.84
N ARG A 248 -18.57 -7.89 7.55
CA ARG A 248 -19.21 -8.64 6.45
C ARG A 248 -18.45 -9.93 6.17
N LEU A 249 -17.12 -9.88 6.11
CA LEU A 249 -16.27 -11.05 5.86
C LEU A 249 -16.38 -12.08 6.98
N ASP A 250 -16.48 -11.67 8.24
CA ASP A 250 -16.69 -12.59 9.37
C ASP A 250 -17.97 -13.40 9.20
N LYS A 251 -19.05 -12.78 8.70
CA LYS A 251 -20.30 -13.50 8.41
C LYS A 251 -20.16 -14.48 7.25
N VAL A 252 -19.27 -14.19 6.29
CA VAL A 252 -18.96 -15.10 5.18
C VAL A 252 -18.13 -16.28 5.69
N PHE A 253 -17.11 -16.01 6.51
CA PHE A 253 -16.25 -17.03 7.10
C PHE A 253 -16.96 -17.92 8.13
N ALA A 254 -17.96 -17.39 8.85
CA ALA A 254 -18.71 -18.12 9.87
C ALA A 254 -19.87 -18.97 9.33
N ARG A 255 -20.16 -18.93 8.01
CA ARG A 255 -21.18 -19.78 7.37
C ARG A 255 -20.63 -21.16 6.96
N GLN A 256 -19.51 -21.57 7.56
CA GLN A 256 -18.89 -22.89 7.48
C GLN A 256 -19.07 -23.61 8.81
#